data_AF-A0A537DVV9-F1
#
_entry.id   AF-A0A537DVV9-F1
#
_cell.length_a   1.000
_cell.length_b   1.000
_cell.length_c   1.000
_cell.angle_alpha   90.00
_cell.angle_beta   90.00
_cell.angle_gamma   90.00
#
_symmetry.space_group_name_H-M   'P 1'
#
loop_
_entity.id
_entity.type
_entity.pdbx_description
1 polymer ?
#
loop_
_entity_poly.entity_id
_entity_poly.type
_entity_poly.pdbx_seq_one_letter_code
_entity_poly.pdbx_strand_id
1 'polypeptide(L)' 'AAGRRLTLYIRAEAKGNRETAFRYARENSVSVFYWIERDCGYAISSADLSKEELLHIATLVYKQLEP' A
#
# COMPACT_ATOMS: atom_id res chain seq x y z
N ALA A 1 -13.87 -11.87 -18.66
CA ALA A 1 -12.59 -11.90 -17.92
C ALA A 1 -12.89 -11.67 -16.44
N ALA A 2 -12.32 -12.45 -15.53
CA ALA A 2 -12.36 -12.13 -14.10
C ALA A 2 -11.20 -11.16 -13.79
N GLY A 3 -11.50 -9.98 -13.25
CA GLY A 3 -10.47 -9.02 -12.84
C GLY A 3 -9.75 -9.46 -11.56
N ARG A 4 -8.58 -8.87 -11.28
CA ARG A 4 -7.84 -9.06 -10.03
C ARG A 4 -8.26 -7.99 -9.02
N ARG A 5 -8.40 -8.34 -7.74
CA ARG A 5 -8.84 -7.37 -6.71
C ARG A 5 -7.65 -6.65 -6.08
N LEU A 6 -7.75 -5.33 -6.00
CA LEU A 6 -6.84 -4.47 -5.25
C LEU A 6 -7.67 -3.62 -4.28
N THR A 7 -7.23 -3.52 -3.03
CA THR A 7 -7.82 -2.62 -2.04
C THR A 7 -6.78 -1.59 -1.63
N LEU A 8 -7.08 -0.31 -1.79
CA LEU A 8 -6.31 0.80 -1.23
C LEU A 8 -7.07 1.38 -0.04
N TYR A 9 -6.44 1.40 1.12
CA TYR A 9 -6.93 2.04 2.34
C TYR A 9 -6.11 3.29 2.62
N ILE A 10 -6.80 4.39 2.97
CA ILE A 10 -6.20 5.67 3.31
C ILE A 10 -6.77 6.11 4.66
N ARG A 11 -5.90 6.47 5.60
CA ARG A 11 -6.27 6.99 6.92
C ARG A 11 -5.62 8.35 7.14
N ALA A 12 -6.42 9.38 7.32
CA ALA A 12 -5.95 10.67 7.81
C ALA A 12 -5.55 10.59 9.30
N GLU A 13 -4.68 11.49 9.74
CA GLU A 13 -4.18 11.56 11.11
C GLU A 13 -3.40 10.31 11.56
N ALA A 14 -2.50 9.83 10.71
CA ALA A 14 -1.45 8.90 11.11
C ALA A 14 -0.34 9.62 11.93
N LYS A 15 -0.75 10.39 12.95
CA LYS A 15 0.18 11.11 13.85
C LYS A 15 1.01 10.09 14.63
N GLY A 16 2.31 10.06 14.39
CA GLY A 16 3.23 9.26 15.20
C GLY A 16 4.48 8.75 14.48
N ASN A 17 4.48 8.70 13.14
CA ASN A 17 5.65 8.24 12.40
C ASN A 17 5.88 9.07 11.14
N ARG A 18 6.88 9.96 11.17
CA ARG A 18 7.22 10.87 10.05
C ARG A 18 8.13 10.22 9.00
N GLU A 19 8.56 8.99 9.21
CA GLU A 19 9.37 8.27 8.22
C GLU A 19 8.49 7.49 7.25
N THR A 20 8.55 7.90 5.99
CA THR A 20 8.01 7.17 4.85
C THR A 20 8.87 5.94 4.58
N ALA A 21 8.55 4.86 5.29
CA ALA A 21 9.12 3.54 5.03
C ALA A 21 8.07 2.66 4.38
N PHE A 22 8.31 2.22 3.15
CA PHE A 22 7.54 1.12 2.56
C PHE A 22 7.77 -0.15 3.37
N ARG A 23 6.70 -0.67 3.94
CA ARG A 23 6.72 -1.91 4.71
C ARG A 23 5.86 -2.95 4.01
N TYR A 24 6.33 -4.18 4.03
CA TYR A 24 5.63 -5.33 3.46
C TYR A 24 5.22 -6.27 4.57
N ALA A 25 3.97 -6.73 4.53
CA ALA A 25 3.49 -7.82 5.35
C ALA A 25 2.69 -8.78 4.47
N ARG A 26 2.62 -10.04 4.90
CA ARG A 26 1.74 -11.05 4.31
C ARG A 26 1.03 -11.79 5.42
N GLU A 27 -0.29 -11.84 5.34
CA GLU A 27 -1.13 -12.60 6.24
C GLU A 27 -1.95 -13.57 5.40
N ASN A 28 -1.71 -14.87 5.61
CA ASN A 28 -2.26 -15.94 4.77
C ASN A 28 -1.98 -15.71 3.27
N SER A 29 -3.03 -15.64 2.45
CA SER A 29 -2.95 -15.37 1.02
C SER A 29 -2.89 -13.89 0.66
N VAL A 30 -3.05 -12.98 1.64
CA VAL A 30 -3.11 -11.54 1.37
C VAL A 30 -1.76 -10.88 1.62
N SER A 31 -1.23 -10.26 0.58
CA SER A 31 -0.05 -9.40 0.65
C SER A 31 -0.48 -7.95 0.86
N VAL A 32 0.27 -7.20 1.68
CA VAL A 32 0.01 -5.80 1.99
C VAL A 32 1.31 -5.00 1.92
N PHE A 33 1.30 -3.89 1.20
CA PHE A 33 2.28 -2.83 1.34
C PHE A 33 1.66 -1.66 2.09
N TYR A 34 2.36 -1.12 3.09
CA TYR A 34 1.88 0.02 3.86
C TYR A 34 3.01 1.02 4.12
N TRP A 35 2.66 2.30 4.17
CA TRP A 35 3.56 3.40 4.46
C TRP A 35 2.80 4.56 5.10
N ILE A 36 3.52 5.45 5.75
CA ILE A 36 2.99 6.71 6.26
C ILE A 36 3.71 7.81 5.50
N GLU A 37 2.95 8.76 4.95
CA GLU A 37 3.48 9.96 4.33
C GLU A 37 2.75 11.16 4.92
N ARG A 38 3.52 12.11 5.48
CA ARG A 38 3.00 13.28 6.21
C ARG A 38 2.03 12.86 7.32
N ASP A 39 0.75 13.22 7.18
CA ASP A 39 -0.33 12.93 8.14
C ASP A 39 -1.23 11.78 7.68
N CYS A 40 -0.90 11.10 6.59
CA CYS A 40 -1.70 10.03 6.00
C CYS A 40 -0.99 8.68 6.06
N GLY A 41 -1.73 7.65 6.49
CA GLY A 41 -1.32 6.25 6.39
C GLY A 41 -1.98 5.58 5.20
N TYR A 42 -1.23 4.78 4.47
CA TYR A 42 -1.66 4.08 3.27
C TYR A 42 -1.42 2.58 3.42
N ALA A 43 -2.36 1.77 2.94
CA ALA A 43 -2.17 0.33 2.81
C ALA A 43 -2.79 -0.16 1.50
N ILE A 44 -2.02 -0.90 0.71
CA ILE A 44 -2.48 -1.55 -0.52
C ILE A 44 -2.39 -3.05 -0.32
N SER A 45 -3.50 -3.75 -0.53
CA SER A 45 -3.58 -5.19 -0.36
C SER A 45 -4.18 -5.92 -1.57
N SER A 46 -3.71 -7.15 -1.77
CA SER A 46 -4.26 -8.07 -2.77
C SER A 46 -3.98 -9.52 -2.35
N ALA A 47 -4.90 -10.42 -2.70
CA ALA A 47 -4.71 -11.87 -2.60
C ALA A 47 -4.21 -12.50 -3.92
N ASP A 48 -4.26 -11.73 -5.01
CA ASP A 48 -4.09 -12.24 -6.39
C ASP A 48 -2.75 -11.82 -7.01
N LEU A 49 -1.95 -11.02 -6.30
CA LEU A 49 -0.72 -10.43 -6.81
C LEU A 49 0.51 -10.92 -6.06
N SER A 50 1.60 -11.11 -6.81
CA SER A 50 2.93 -11.31 -6.23
C SER A 50 3.39 -10.09 -5.44
N LYS A 51 4.40 -10.28 -4.59
CA LYS A 51 5.02 -9.17 -3.84
C LYS A 51 5.58 -8.12 -4.80
N GLU A 52 6.18 -8.54 -5.91
CA GLU A 52 6.81 -7.68 -6.90
C GLU A 52 5.76 -6.84 -7.66
N GLU A 53 4.66 -7.47 -8.09
CA GLU A 53 3.53 -6.75 -8.71
C GLU A 53 2.90 -5.75 -7.74
N LEU A 54 2.68 -6.15 -6.48
CA LEU A 54 2.08 -5.28 -5.47
C LEU A 54 3.03 -4.12 -5.08
N LEU A 55 4.34 -4.35 -5.04
CA LEU A 55 5.35 -3.31 -4.84
C LEU A 55 5.35 -2.31 -6.00
N HIS A 56 5.28 -2.79 -7.23
CA HIS A 56 5.21 -1.94 -8.41
C HIS A 56 4.00 -1.01 -8.35
N ILE A 57 2.82 -1.56 -8.02
CA ILE A 57 1.59 -0.77 -7.84
C ILE A 57 1.73 0.20 -6.67
N ALA A 58 2.27 -0.22 -5.53
CA ALA A 58 2.47 0.68 -4.38
C ALA A 58 3.39 1.86 -4.72
N THR A 59 4.42 1.62 -5.53
CA THR A 59 5.32 2.67 -6.01
C THR A 59 4.62 3.64 -6.96
N LEU A 60 3.74 3.13 -7.85
CA LEU A 60 2.95 3.98 -8.75
C LEU A 60 1.95 4.84 -7.98
N VAL A 61 1.23 4.25 -7.03
CA VAL A 61 0.27 4.99 -6.18
C VAL A 61 1.00 6.06 -5.38
N TYR A 62 2.14 5.74 -4.78
CA TYR A 62 2.97 6.72 -4.09
C TYR A 62 3.32 7.92 -4.99
N LYS A 63 3.85 7.67 -6.20
CA LYS A 63 4.19 8.72 -7.17
C LYS A 63 2.99 9.56 -7.64
N GLN A 64 1.80 8.98 -7.71
CA GLN A 64 0.58 9.69 -8.12
C GLN A 64 -0.03 10.55 -7.00
N LEU A 65 0.30 10.24 -5.74
CA LEU A 65 -0.17 10.99 -4.58
C LEU A 65 0.78 12.13 -4.20
N GLU A 66 2.00 12.14 -4.76
CA GLU A 66 2.89 13.31 -4.73
C GLU A 66 2.30 14.41 -5.64
N PRO A 67 2.05 15.63 -5.11
CA PRO A 67 1.48 16.73 -5.90
C PRO A 67 2.44 17.30 -6.94
#